data_AF-A0A1H9UHF4-F1
#
_entry.id   AF-A0A1H9UHF4-F1
#
_cell.length_a   1.000
_cell.length_b   1.000
_cell.length_c   1.000
_cell.angle_alpha   90.00
_cell.angle_beta   90.00
_cell.angle_gamma   90.00
#
_symmetry.space_group_name_H-M   'P 1'
#
loop_
_entity.id
_entity.type
_entity.pdbx_description
1 polymer ?
#
loop_
_entity_poly.entity_id
_entity_poly.type
_entity_poly.pdbx_seq_one_letter_code
_entity_poly.pdbx_strand_id
1 'polypeptide(L)' 'MTRQEPARFLRSAPTMAHPGGRLLVLRGADIHVLAPDGWIHLGHTKPAGATWLTADQAEQWCRDAGLPAAVLDSVPT' A
#
# COMPACT_ATOMS: atom_id res chain seq x y z
N MET A 1 -14.93 9.03 18.04
CA MET A 1 -14.61 7.82 17.24
C MET A 1 -14.37 8.27 15.82
N THR A 2 -13.12 8.54 15.45
CA THR A 2 -12.75 8.89 14.08
C THR A 2 -13.10 7.69 13.22
N ARG A 3 -14.12 7.84 12.36
CA ARG A 3 -14.38 6.88 11.27
C ARG A 3 -13.15 6.93 10.39
N GLN A 4 -12.17 6.07 10.66
CA GLN A 4 -11.00 5.95 9.82
C GLN A 4 -11.53 5.69 8.41
N GLU A 5 -11.32 6.62 7.49
CA GLU A 5 -11.69 6.40 6.10
C GLU A 5 -11.05 5.10 5.64
N PRO A 6 -11.79 4.22 4.96
CA PRO A 6 -11.29 2.90 4.60
C PRO A 6 -10.09 3.08 3.66
N ALA A 7 -8.90 2.83 4.20
CA ALA A 7 -7.67 2.80 3.43
C ALA A 7 -7.80 1.70 2.37
N ARG A 8 -7.63 2.07 1.09
CA ARG A 8 -7.75 1.11 -0.01
C ARG A 8 -6.37 0.72 -0.50
N PHE A 9 -6.08 -0.57 -0.51
CA PHE A 9 -4.77 -1.08 -0.91
C PHE A 9 -4.70 -1.27 -2.43
N LEU A 10 -3.53 -0.98 -2.98
CA LEU A 10 -3.21 -1.22 -4.38
C LEU A 10 -1.82 -1.83 -4.50
N ARG A 11 -1.58 -2.50 -5.62
CA ARG A 11 -0.26 -2.98 -6.01
C ARG A 11 0.20 -2.21 -7.22
N SER A 12 1.41 -1.65 -7.17
CA SER A 12 2.01 -1.04 -8.36
C SER A 12 2.27 -2.09 -9.43
N ALA A 13 2.41 -1.66 -10.68
CA ALA A 13 2.93 -2.53 -11.72
C ALA A 13 4.29 -3.12 -11.28
N PRO A 14 4.54 -4.41 -11.54
CA PRO A 14 5.84 -5.01 -11.29
C PRO A 14 6.89 -4.36 -12.20
N THR A 15 8.07 -4.12 -11.66
CA THR A 15 9.20 -3.53 -12.39
C THR A 15 10.41 -4.46 -12.27
N MET A 16 11.47 -4.23 -13.05
CA MET A 16 12.71 -5.02 -12.91
C MET A 16 13.32 -4.91 -11.50
N ALA A 17 13.13 -3.78 -10.81
CA ALA A 17 13.60 -3.58 -9.44
C ALA A 17 12.66 -4.19 -8.40
N HIS A 18 11.37 -4.32 -8.72
CA HIS A 18 10.33 -4.85 -7.83
C HIS A 18 9.46 -5.83 -8.62
N PRO A 19 9.92 -7.08 -8.81
CA PRO A 19 9.16 -8.08 -9.57
C PRO A 19 7.81 -8.39 -8.89
N GLY A 20 7.73 -8.20 -7.57
CA GLY A 20 6.51 -8.27 -6.80
C GLY A 20 5.65 -7.00 -6.81
N GLY A 21 6.03 -5.93 -7.51
CA GLY A 21 5.43 -4.61 -7.36
C GLY A 21 5.62 -4.05 -5.93
N ARG A 22 5.17 -2.81 -5.71
CA ARG A 22 5.12 -2.19 -4.39
C ARG A 22 3.69 -2.14 -3.88
N LEU A 23 3.51 -2.39 -2.60
CA LEU A 23 2.23 -2.15 -1.94
C LEU A 23 2.02 -0.64 -1.79
N LEU A 24 0.85 -0.20 -2.21
CA LEU A 24 0.38 1.16 -2.15
C LEU A 24 -0.90 1.19 -1.33
N VAL A 25 -1.19 2.34 -0.76
CA VAL A 25 -2.46 2.61 -0.09
C VAL A 25 -2.97 3.96 -0.52
N LEU A 26 -4.24 4.01 -0.90
CA LEU A 26 -4.99 5.24 -1.11
C LEU A 26 -5.81 5.52 0.14
N ARG A 27 -5.61 6.68 0.74
CA ARG A 27 -6.42 7.18 1.85
C ARG A 27 -6.88 8.60 1.51
N GLY A 28 -8.19 8.81 1.44
CA GLY A 28 -8.73 10.05 0.90
C GLY A 28 -8.28 10.26 -0.55
N ALA A 29 -7.47 11.30 -0.78
CA ALA A 29 -6.86 11.59 -2.08
C ALA A 29 -5.37 11.19 -2.15
N ASP A 30 -4.75 10.85 -1.02
CA ASP A 30 -3.31 10.66 -0.89
C ASP A 30 -2.91 9.20 -1.07
N ILE A 31 -1.83 8.99 -1.82
CA ILE A 31 -1.24 7.69 -2.06
C ILE A 31 0.08 7.57 -1.34
N HIS A 32 0.18 6.53 -0.53
CA HIS A 32 1.40 6.16 0.14
C HIS A 32 1.91 4.82 -0.40
N VAL A 33 3.23 4.66 -0.47
CA VAL A 33 3.89 3.41 -0.82
C VAL A 33 4.56 2.82 0.39
N LEU A 34 4.44 1.51 0.55
CA LEU A 34 5.12 0.79 1.62
C LEU A 34 6.57 0.56 1.23
N ALA A 35 7.46 1.22 1.95
CA ALA A 35 8.89 1.00 1.93
C ALA A 35 9.32 0.21 3.19
N PRO A 36 10.56 -0.33 3.22
CA PRO A 36 11.07 -1.05 4.39
C PRO A 36 11.08 -0.22 5.67
N ASP A 37 11.24 1.10 5.55
CA ASP A 37 11.26 2.05 6.67
C ASP A 37 9.85 2.47 7.12
N GLY A 38 8.84 2.22 6.30
CA GLY A 38 7.44 2.59 6.56
C GLY A 38 6.71 3.15 5.33
N TRP A 39 5.59 3.80 5.58
CA TRP A 39 4.78 4.43 4.53
C TRP A 39 5.39 5.74 4.07
N ILE A 40 5.69 5.84 2.78
CA ILE A 40 6.20 7.05 2.13
C ILE A 40 5.08 7.67 1.30
N HIS A 41 4.80 8.94 1.51
CA HIS A 41 3.84 9.69 0.70
C HIS A 41 4.37 9.89 -0.73
N LEU A 42 3.62 9.45 -1.74
CA LEU A 42 3.93 9.63 -3.17
C LEU A 42 3.20 10.80 -3.84
N GLY A 43 2.14 11.34 -3.22
CA GLY A 43 1.25 12.34 -3.78
C GLY A 43 -0.15 11.79 -4.03
N HIS A 44 -0.94 12.50 -4.82
CA HIS A 44 -2.37 12.21 -4.96
C HIS A 44 -2.73 11.43 -6.25
N THR A 45 -1.72 11.05 -7.05
CA THR A 45 -1.94 10.43 -8.37
C THR A 45 -1.69 8.94 -8.32
N LYS A 46 -2.71 8.16 -8.70
CA LYS A 46 -2.61 6.70 -8.83
C LYS A 46 -1.58 6.33 -9.91
N PRO A 47 -0.53 5.57 -9.57
CA PRO A 47 0.44 5.15 -10.57
C PRO A 47 -0.23 4.31 -11.66
N ALA A 48 0.22 4.50 -12.90
CA ALA A 48 -0.30 3.78 -14.05
C ALA A 48 -0.05 2.27 -13.90
N GLY A 49 -1.06 1.45 -14.19
CA GLY A 49 -0.98 0.01 -13.99
C GLY A 49 -1.11 -0.45 -12.54
N ALA A 50 -1.48 0.42 -11.60
CA ALA A 50 -1.79 0.01 -10.23
C ALA A 50 -3.13 -0.72 -10.16
N THR A 51 -3.09 -1.92 -9.59
CA THR A 51 -4.23 -2.84 -9.44
C THR A 51 -4.73 -2.79 -8.01
N TRP A 52 -6.05 -2.74 -7.81
CA TRP A 52 -6.65 -2.80 -6.48
C TRP A 52 -6.41 -4.16 -5.82
N LEU A 53 -6.08 -4.14 -4.53
CA LEU A 53 -5.95 -5.32 -3.71
C LEU A 53 -7.07 -5.37 -2.67
N THR A 54 -7.48 -6.59 -2.30
CA THR A 54 -8.25 -6.83 -1.09
C THR A 54 -7.33 -6.75 0.13
N ALA A 55 -7.91 -6.65 1.33
CA ALA A 55 -7.15 -6.69 2.58
C ALA A 55 -6.27 -7.96 2.68
N ASP A 56 -6.86 -9.14 2.42
CA ASP A 56 -6.14 -10.41 2.43
C ASP A 56 -4.94 -10.44 1.44
N GLN A 57 -5.10 -9.86 0.25
CA GLN A 57 -4.01 -9.76 -0.72
C GLN A 57 -2.91 -8.80 -0.28
N ALA A 58 -3.27 -7.70 0.40
CA ALA A 58 -2.30 -6.79 0.99
C ALA A 58 -1.54 -7.47 2.13
N GLU A 59 -2.23 -8.22 3.00
CA GLU A 59 -1.62 -9.01 4.07
C GLU A 59 -0.69 -10.09 3.50
N GLN A 60 -1.11 -10.78 2.43
CA GLN A 60 -0.27 -11.76 1.75
C GLN A 60 0.99 -11.14 1.15
N TRP A 61 0.89 -9.94 0.59
CA TRP A 61 2.05 -9.19 0.09
C TRP A 61 2.99 -8.82 1.24
N CYS A 62 2.46 -8.36 2.38
CA CYS A 62 3.27 -8.10 3.58
C CYS A 62 3.99 -9.36 4.05
N ARG A 63 3.31 -10.51 4.10
CA ARG A 63 3.93 -11.80 4.44
C ARG A 63 5.08 -12.16 3.49
N ASP A 64 4.87 -12.01 2.19
CA ASP A 64 5.89 -12.29 1.16
C ASP A 64 7.10 -11.35 1.28
N ALA A 65 6.85 -10.08 1.62
CA ALA A 65 7.87 -9.08 1.87
C ALA A 65 8.55 -9.20 3.25
N GLY A 66 8.11 -10.12 4.12
CA GLY A 66 8.60 -10.27 5.49
C GLY A 66 8.20 -9.12 6.42
N LEU A 67 7.16 -8.37 6.09
CA LEU A 67 6.64 -7.25 6.85
C LEU A 67 5.47 -7.67 7.76
N PRO A 68 5.34 -7.07 8.96
CA PRO A 68 4.22 -7.36 9.85
C PRO A 68 2.90 -6.81 9.29
N ALA A 69 1.81 -7.57 9.41
CA ALA A 69 0.47 -7.14 8.95
C ALA A 69 -0.01 -5.84 9.61
N ALA A 70 0.44 -5.56 10.84
CA ALA A 70 0.15 -4.32 11.57
C ALA A 70 0.65 -3.04 10.84
N VAL A 71 1.54 -3.18 9.86
CA VAL A 71 1.95 -2.05 9.01
C VAL A 71 0.77 -1.54 8.17
N LEU A 72 -0.19 -2.39 7.83
CA LEU A 72 -1.40 -2.01 7.09
C LEU A 72 -2.33 -1.11 7.91
N ASP A 73 -2.29 -1.23 9.24
CA ASP A 73 -3.02 -0.38 10.18
C ASP A 73 -2.28 0.92 10.51
N SER A 74 -0.96 0.95 10.28
CA SER A 74 -0.07 2.08 10.56
C SER A 74 -0.03 3.12 9.43
N VAL A 75 -1.02 3.10 8.53
CA VAL A 75 -1.10 4.06 7.42
C VAL A 75 -1.32 5.47 7.99
N PRO A 76 -0.52 6.47 7.59
CA PRO A 76 -0.70 7.85 8.04
C PRO A 76 -2.04 8.45 7.57
N THR A 77 -2.56 9.42 8.33
CA THR A 77 -3.74 10.25 8.01
C THR A 77 -3.32 11.60 7.45
#